data_AF-A0A813U7I8-F1
#
_entry.id   AF-A0A813U7I8-F1
#
_cell.length_a   1.000
_cell.length_b   1.000
_cell.length_c   1.000
_cell.angle_alpha   90.00
_cell.angle_beta   90.00
_cell.angle_gamma   90.00
#
_symmetry.space_group_name_H-M   'P 1'
#
loop_
_entity.id
_entity.type
_entity.pdbx_description
1 polymer ?
#
loop_
_entity_poly.entity_id
_entity_poly.type
_entity_poly.pdbx_seq_one_letter_code
_entity_poly.pdbx_strand_id
1 'polypeptide(L)'
;MASIALTVLTLTLGMFFIFVGHFKITPKFFPDVHEDMRREFGRVNKVFPFYQVTGWRPYAKNYRLAVGIAEVVCGAILVLIPGRLKQLANVVLLILMLGAVYTHYILHDKFERMAPGLVFSLLLLTRLIIYRQVVQREKGLSAEKKPMKSEEKIKDEDVEEESDDQESQSDDEDKQRAPSDKKKDKKNI
;
A
#
# COMPACT_ATOMS: atom_id res chain seq x y z
N MET A 1 -13.32 14.32 7.69
CA MET A 1 -12.78 13.89 9.01
C MET A 1 -12.40 12.41 9.05
N ALA A 2 -13.24 11.48 8.60
CA ALA A 2 -12.93 10.03 8.62
C ALA A 2 -11.64 9.66 7.85
N SER A 3 -11.32 10.35 6.76
CA SER A 3 -10.10 10.13 5.97
C SER A 3 -8.80 10.36 6.76
N ILE A 4 -8.76 11.38 7.63
CA ILE A 4 -7.58 11.70 8.44
C ILE A 4 -7.39 10.63 9.52
N ALA A 5 -8.46 10.28 10.24
CA ALA A 5 -8.41 9.25 11.26
C ALA A 5 -7.94 7.90 10.69
N LEU A 6 -8.42 7.51 9.51
CA LEU A 6 -7.96 6.29 8.82
C LEU A 6 -6.50 6.37 8.37
N THR A 7 -6.04 7.56 7.99
CA THR A 7 -4.65 7.80 7.60
C THR A 7 -3.73 7.68 8.81
N VAL A 8 -4.04 8.37 9.91
CA VAL A 8 -3.30 8.28 11.17
C VAL A 8 -3.30 6.84 11.69
N LEU A 9 -4.47 6.18 11.71
CA LEU A 9 -4.58 4.78 12.12
C LEU A 9 -3.67 3.87 11.28
N THR A 10 -3.63 4.08 9.97
CA THR A 10 -2.75 3.30 9.09
C THR A 10 -1.28 3.59 9.36
N LEU A 11 -0.91 4.86 9.50
CA LEU A 11 0.47 5.27 9.76
C LEU A 11 0.97 4.67 11.07
N THR A 12 0.17 4.79 12.14
CA THR A 12 0.48 4.26 13.47
C THR A 12 0.60 2.74 13.44
N LEU A 13 -0.34 2.02 12.80
CA LEU A 13 -0.26 0.57 12.65
C LEU A 13 0.98 0.15 11.87
N GLY A 14 1.28 0.82 10.75
CA GLY A 14 2.42 0.50 9.91
C GLY A 14 3.75 0.69 10.66
N MET A 15 3.92 1.80 11.37
CA MET A 15 5.10 2.03 12.21
C MET A 15 5.19 1.02 13.36
N PHE A 16 4.07 0.68 13.99
CA PHE A 16 4.03 -0.35 15.03
C PHE A 16 4.49 -1.72 14.52
N PHE A 17 4.03 -2.14 13.33
CA PHE A 17 4.44 -3.41 12.72
C PHE A 17 5.91 -3.44 12.33
N ILE A 18 6.47 -2.32 11.86
CA ILE A 18 7.92 -2.20 11.63
C ILE A 18 8.67 -2.42 12.94
N PHE A 19 8.22 -1.81 14.04
CA PHE A 19 8.87 -1.92 15.34
C PHE A 19 8.79 -3.35 15.92
N VAL A 20 7.61 -3.95 15.94
CA VAL A 20 7.42 -5.34 16.41
C VAL A 20 8.17 -6.32 15.53
N GLY A 21 8.12 -6.16 14.20
CA GLY A 21 8.87 -6.99 13.27
C GLY A 21 10.39 -6.87 13.50
N HIS A 22 10.88 -5.67 13.81
CA HIS A 22 12.28 -5.46 14.15
C HIS A 22 12.68 -6.21 15.44
N PHE A 23 11.81 -6.26 16.46
CA PHE A 23 12.03 -7.11 17.63
C PHE A 23 12.06 -8.61 17.31
N LYS A 24 11.28 -9.06 16.32
CA LYS A 24 11.33 -10.45 15.86
C LYS A 24 12.65 -10.81 15.18
N ILE A 25 13.25 -9.85 14.47
CA ILE A 25 14.51 -10.05 13.74
C ILE A 25 15.71 -9.89 14.66
N THR A 26 15.75 -8.82 15.47
CA THR A 26 16.95 -8.42 16.19
C THR A 26 17.03 -9.06 17.59
N PRO A 27 18.01 -9.95 17.85
CA PRO A 27 18.12 -10.67 19.11
C PRO A 27 18.72 -9.86 20.28
N LYS A 28 19.19 -8.64 20.02
CA LYS A 28 20.06 -7.89 20.94
C LYS A 28 19.33 -6.94 21.89
N PHE A 29 18.08 -6.58 21.61
CA PHE A 29 17.39 -5.55 22.39
C PHE A 29 16.86 -6.07 23.74
N PHE A 30 16.41 -7.33 23.82
CA PHE A 30 15.96 -7.98 25.05
C PHE A 30 16.21 -9.50 24.98
N PRO A 31 17.28 -10.02 25.60
CA PRO A 31 17.62 -11.44 25.52
C PRO A 31 16.52 -12.35 26.08
N ASP A 32 15.85 -11.93 27.15
CA ASP A 32 14.77 -12.69 27.79
C ASP A 32 13.53 -12.82 26.88
N VAL A 33 13.09 -11.70 26.28
CA VAL A 33 11.97 -11.68 25.32
C VAL A 33 12.30 -12.51 24.08
N HIS A 34 13.55 -12.46 23.65
CA HIS A 34 14.01 -13.21 22.50
C HIS A 34 14.03 -14.72 22.76
N GLU A 35 14.38 -15.14 23.98
CA GLU A 35 14.33 -16.54 24.40
C GLU A 35 12.90 -17.05 24.51
N ASP A 36 12.00 -16.29 25.14
CA ASP A 36 10.57 -16.61 25.22
C ASP A 36 9.95 -16.75 23.84
N MET A 37 10.26 -15.82 22.94
CA MET A 37 9.81 -15.89 21.56
C MET A 37 10.39 -17.12 20.84
N ARG A 38 11.65 -17.47 21.06
CA ARG A 38 12.25 -18.69 20.47
C ARG A 38 11.54 -19.96 20.99
N ARG A 39 11.15 -19.99 22.27
CA ARG A 39 10.37 -21.09 22.87
C ARG A 39 8.97 -21.17 22.28
N GLU A 40 8.29 -20.03 22.10
CA GLU A 40 6.98 -19.96 21.44
C GLU A 40 7.05 -20.45 20.00
N PHE A 41 7.97 -19.95 19.19
CA PHE A 41 8.14 -20.42 17.81
C PHE A 41 8.53 -21.90 17.72
N GLY A 42 9.27 -22.43 18.71
CA GLY A 42 9.54 -23.85 18.85
C GLY A 42 8.27 -24.70 19.12
N ARG A 43 7.35 -24.19 19.93
CA ARG A 43 6.03 -24.82 20.16
C ARG A 43 5.10 -24.67 18.95
N VAL A 44 5.04 -23.48 18.35
CA VAL A 44 4.24 -23.18 17.14
C VAL A 44 4.63 -24.11 15.99
N ASN A 45 5.91 -24.43 15.83
CA ASN A 45 6.37 -25.36 14.80
C ASN A 45 5.77 -26.77 14.96
N LYS A 46 5.34 -27.19 16.17
CA LYS A 46 4.70 -28.51 16.36
C LYS A 46 3.27 -28.57 15.82
N VAL A 47 2.59 -27.43 15.76
CA VAL A 47 1.17 -27.33 15.40
C VAL A 47 0.94 -26.56 14.11
N PHE A 48 1.99 -26.44 13.29
CA PHE A 48 1.96 -25.60 12.11
C PHE A 48 0.79 -26.03 11.19
N PRO A 49 -0.20 -25.18 10.90
CA PRO A 49 -1.41 -25.58 10.16
C PRO A 49 -1.10 -26.15 8.78
N PHE A 50 -0.05 -25.62 8.14
CA PHE A 50 0.39 -26.06 6.83
C PHE A 50 1.18 -27.36 6.84
N TYR A 51 1.60 -27.86 8.01
CA TYR A 51 2.25 -29.17 8.11
C TYR A 51 1.31 -30.29 7.63
N GLN A 52 0.01 -30.18 7.92
CA GLN A 52 -0.99 -31.17 7.50
C GLN A 52 -1.15 -31.25 5.98
N VAL A 53 -0.84 -30.17 5.26
CA VAL A 53 -1.00 -30.09 3.79
C VAL A 53 0.31 -30.34 3.06
N THR A 54 1.44 -29.86 3.59
CA THR A 54 2.74 -29.90 2.89
C THR A 54 3.72 -30.93 3.44
N GLY A 55 3.48 -31.51 4.62
CA GLY A 55 4.40 -32.46 5.29
C GLY A 55 5.76 -31.88 5.68
N TRP A 56 6.03 -30.62 5.34
CA TRP A 56 7.29 -29.95 5.57
C TRP A 56 7.23 -29.10 6.84
N ARG A 57 8.29 -29.20 7.65
CA ARG A 57 8.37 -28.54 8.95
C ARG A 57 9.52 -27.52 8.95
N PRO A 58 9.24 -26.22 8.81
CA PRO A 58 10.28 -25.20 8.76
C PRO A 58 11.01 -25.12 10.11
N TYR A 59 12.33 -24.86 10.08
CA TYR A 59 13.09 -24.63 11.30
C TYR A 59 12.62 -23.36 12.00
N ALA A 60 12.39 -23.40 13.32
CA ALA A 60 11.75 -22.32 14.07
C ALA A 60 12.46 -20.96 13.94
N LYS A 61 13.80 -20.96 13.81
CA LYS A 61 14.58 -19.73 13.57
C LYS A 61 14.22 -19.08 12.23
N ASN A 62 14.10 -19.88 11.17
CA ASN A 62 13.81 -19.38 9.82
C ASN A 62 12.36 -18.91 9.71
N TYR A 63 11.44 -19.62 10.35
CA TYR A 63 10.04 -19.22 10.38
C TYR A 63 9.84 -17.89 11.12
N ARG A 64 10.46 -17.70 12.30
CA ARG A 64 10.40 -16.42 13.01
C ARG A 64 10.99 -15.27 12.19
N LEU A 65 12.15 -15.51 11.56
CA LEU A 65 12.80 -14.51 10.71
C LEU A 65 11.92 -14.15 9.52
N ALA A 66 11.33 -15.13 8.84
CA ALA A 66 10.44 -14.91 7.71
C ALA A 66 9.20 -14.09 8.10
N VAL A 67 8.55 -14.42 9.22
CA VAL A 67 7.40 -13.65 9.75
C VAL A 67 7.82 -12.23 10.11
N GLY A 68 8.96 -12.06 10.80
CA GLY A 68 9.47 -10.74 11.16
C GLY A 68 9.80 -9.86 9.95
N ILE A 69 10.47 -10.41 8.94
CA ILE A 69 10.75 -9.70 7.68
C ILE A 69 9.44 -9.34 6.96
N ALA A 70 8.49 -10.27 6.89
CA ALA A 70 7.20 -10.02 6.27
C ALA A 70 6.43 -8.89 6.97
N GLU A 71 6.47 -8.83 8.31
CA GLU A 71 5.87 -7.74 9.08
C GLU A 71 6.53 -6.40 8.82
N VAL A 72 7.87 -6.34 8.80
CA VAL A 72 8.61 -5.10 8.50
C VAL A 72 8.32 -4.61 7.08
N VAL A 73 8.41 -5.50 6.09
CA VAL A 73 8.18 -5.14 4.68
C VAL A 73 6.74 -4.72 4.46
N CYS A 74 5.76 -5.46 4.98
CA CYS A 74 4.35 -5.09 4.83
C CYS A 74 4.01 -3.81 5.62
N GLY A 75 4.58 -3.62 6.81
CA GLY A 75 4.46 -2.40 7.59
C GLY A 75 5.01 -1.18 6.84
N ALA A 76 6.19 -1.32 6.23
CA ALA A 76 6.78 -0.28 5.38
C ALA A 76 5.90 0.05 4.17
N ILE A 77 5.38 -0.96 3.46
CA ILE A 77 4.43 -0.76 2.36
C ILE A 77 3.17 -0.04 2.85
N LEU A 78 2.68 -0.36 4.06
CA LEU A 78 1.49 0.26 4.65
C LEU A 78 1.67 1.77 4.88
N VAL A 79 2.89 2.20 5.24
CA VAL A 79 3.26 3.60 5.52
C VAL A 79 3.59 4.35 4.24
N LEU A 80 4.42 3.77 3.37
CA LEU A 80 5.05 4.47 2.25
C LEU A 80 4.20 4.48 0.97
N ILE A 81 3.40 3.44 0.73
CA ILE A 81 2.74 3.24 -0.57
C ILE A 81 1.23 3.45 -0.45
N PRO A 82 0.66 4.50 -1.06
CA PRO A 82 -0.79 4.61 -1.26
C PRO A 82 -1.26 3.70 -2.42
N GLY A 83 -2.51 3.24 -2.37
CA GLY A 83 -3.15 2.46 -3.44
C GLY A 83 -3.39 0.99 -3.12
N ARG A 84 -3.40 0.12 -4.15
CA ARG A 84 -3.81 -1.29 -4.00
C ARG A 84 -2.78 -2.15 -3.28
N LEU A 85 -1.48 -1.84 -3.40
CA LEU A 85 -0.41 -2.54 -2.68
C LEU A 85 -0.57 -2.41 -1.15
N LYS A 86 -1.05 -1.26 -0.68
CA LYS A 86 -1.40 -1.01 0.72
C LYS A 86 -2.45 -2.00 1.25
N GLN A 87 -3.37 -2.42 0.40
CA GLN A 87 -4.43 -3.37 0.76
C GLN A 87 -3.90 -4.78 0.79
N LEU A 88 -3.04 -5.14 -0.17
CA LEU A 88 -2.37 -6.43 -0.16
C LEU A 88 -1.51 -6.59 1.11
N ALA A 89 -0.71 -5.59 1.44
CA ALA A 89 0.09 -5.58 2.69
C ALA A 89 -0.80 -5.72 3.93
N ASN A 90 -1.96 -5.05 3.96
CA ASN A 90 -2.91 -5.18 5.06
C ASN A 90 -3.49 -6.59 5.20
N VAL A 91 -3.82 -7.22 4.07
CA VAL A 91 -4.34 -8.60 4.05
C VAL A 91 -3.27 -9.57 4.51
N VAL A 92 -2.01 -9.40 4.05
CA VAL A 92 -0.89 -10.24 4.49
C VAL A 92 -0.65 -10.08 6.00
N LEU A 93 -0.58 -8.86 6.53
CA LEU A 93 -0.45 -8.61 7.96
C LEU A 93 -1.61 -9.22 8.77
N LEU A 94 -2.84 -9.12 8.24
CA LEU A 94 -4.01 -9.71 8.88
C LEU A 94 -3.89 -11.24 8.97
N ILE A 95 -3.45 -11.90 7.89
CA ILE A 95 -3.22 -13.35 7.86
C ILE A 95 -2.12 -13.73 8.87
N LEU A 96 -1.03 -12.96 8.96
CA LEU A 96 0.03 -13.21 9.94
C LEU A 96 -0.47 -13.12 11.39
N MET A 97 -1.27 -12.09 11.70
CA MET A 97 -1.88 -11.92 13.04
C MET A 97 -2.87 -13.04 13.36
N LEU A 98 -3.74 -13.40 12.41
CA LEU A 98 -4.68 -14.50 12.57
C LEU A 98 -3.98 -15.85 12.72
N GLY A 99 -2.91 -16.09 11.97
CA GLY A 99 -2.07 -17.27 12.10
C GLY A 99 -1.44 -17.36 13.50
N ALA A 100 -0.94 -16.24 14.03
CA ALA A 100 -0.41 -16.18 15.39
C ALA A 100 -1.50 -16.55 16.42
N VAL A 101 -2.68 -15.92 16.35
CA VAL A 101 -3.82 -16.22 17.23
C VAL A 101 -4.23 -17.69 17.13
N TYR A 102 -4.33 -18.24 15.92
CA TYR A 102 -4.68 -19.63 15.68
C TYR A 102 -3.68 -20.59 16.31
N THR A 103 -2.38 -20.32 16.16
CA THR A 103 -1.35 -21.17 16.75
C THR A 103 -1.39 -21.15 18.28
N HIS A 104 -1.64 -20.00 18.91
CA HIS A 104 -1.84 -19.92 20.36
C HIS A 104 -3.15 -20.58 20.82
N TYR A 105 -4.21 -20.52 20.01
CA TYR A 105 -5.48 -21.19 20.28
C TYR A 105 -5.29 -22.72 20.35
N ILE A 106 -4.56 -23.32 19.41
CA ILE A 106 -4.24 -24.76 19.45
C ILE A 106 -3.28 -25.10 20.59
N LEU A 107 -2.34 -24.22 20.91
CA LEU A 107 -1.39 -24.43 22.02
C LEU A 107 -2.05 -24.34 23.41
N HIS A 108 -3.34 -23.98 23.48
CA HIS A 108 -4.08 -23.73 24.72
C HIS A 108 -3.34 -22.76 25.66
N ASP A 109 -2.68 -21.75 25.09
CA ASP A 109 -2.01 -20.72 25.89
C ASP A 109 -3.03 -19.78 26.55
N LYS A 110 -2.60 -19.09 27.60
CA LYS A 110 -3.45 -18.11 28.31
C LYS A 110 -3.95 -17.03 27.35
N PHE A 111 -5.21 -16.63 27.50
CA PHE A 111 -5.85 -15.60 26.68
C PHE A 111 -5.07 -14.26 26.65
N GLU A 112 -4.39 -13.93 27.75
CA GLU A 112 -3.51 -12.74 27.87
C GLU A 112 -2.41 -12.69 26.80
N ARG A 113 -1.89 -13.84 26.37
CA ARG A 113 -0.88 -13.92 25.29
C ARG A 113 -1.49 -13.77 23.91
N MET A 114 -2.77 -14.12 23.75
CA MET A 114 -3.52 -13.98 22.49
C MET A 114 -4.08 -12.57 22.29
N ALA A 115 -4.27 -11.80 23.38
CA ALA A 115 -4.90 -10.49 23.35
C ALA A 115 -4.23 -9.51 22.37
N PRO A 116 -2.89 -9.36 22.31
CA PRO A 116 -2.27 -8.47 21.32
C PRO A 116 -2.57 -8.88 19.88
N GLY A 117 -2.45 -10.17 19.56
CA GLY A 117 -2.75 -10.69 18.23
C GLY A 117 -4.20 -10.47 17.82
N LEU A 118 -5.14 -10.66 18.75
CA LEU A 118 -6.57 -10.41 18.53
C LEU A 118 -6.84 -8.94 18.28
N VAL A 119 -6.33 -8.03 19.12
CA VAL A 119 -6.52 -6.58 18.94
C VAL A 119 -5.98 -6.13 17.58
N PHE A 120 -4.77 -6.54 17.20
CA PHE A 120 -4.21 -6.17 15.89
C PHE A 120 -4.99 -6.77 14.72
N SER A 121 -5.46 -8.02 14.84
CA SER A 121 -6.28 -8.64 13.80
C SER A 121 -7.59 -7.89 13.58
N LEU A 122 -8.27 -7.48 14.66
CA LEU A 122 -9.52 -6.72 14.58
C LEU A 122 -9.29 -5.31 14.03
N LEU A 123 -8.20 -4.64 14.42
CA LEU A 123 -7.86 -3.32 13.88
C LEU A 123 -7.59 -3.36 12.37
N LEU A 124 -6.79 -4.33 11.92
CA LEU A 124 -6.49 -4.54 10.50
C LEU A 124 -7.74 -4.94 9.69
N LEU A 125 -8.60 -5.79 10.27
CA LEU A 125 -9.85 -6.21 9.65
C LEU A 125 -10.84 -5.03 9.55
N THR A 126 -10.99 -4.25 10.61
CA THR A 126 -11.85 -3.07 10.62
C THR A 126 -11.40 -2.07 9.56
N ARG A 127 -10.09 -1.82 9.47
CA ARG A 127 -9.51 -1.00 8.40
C ARG A 127 -9.86 -1.54 7.01
N LEU A 128 -9.74 -2.86 6.79
CA LEU A 128 -10.08 -3.50 5.52
C LEU A 128 -11.57 -3.36 5.17
N ILE A 129 -12.45 -3.54 6.15
CA ILE A 129 -13.89 -3.38 6.00
C ILE A 129 -14.22 -1.94 5.61
N ILE A 130 -13.66 -0.96 6.32
CA ILE A 130 -13.88 0.47 6.02
C ILE A 130 -13.41 0.80 4.60
N TYR A 131 -12.22 0.32 4.20
CA TYR A 131 -11.74 0.51 2.83
C TYR A 131 -12.72 -0.08 1.80
N ARG A 132 -13.22 -1.30 2.04
CA ARG A 132 -14.21 -1.92 1.16
C ARG A 132 -15.52 -1.13 1.11
N GLN A 133 -15.98 -0.60 2.24
CA GLN A 133 -17.18 0.24 2.30
C GLN A 133 -17.01 1.54 1.52
N VAL A 134 -15.86 2.21 1.67
CA VAL A 134 -15.56 3.46 0.94
C VAL A 134 -15.54 3.20 -0.56
N VAL A 135 -14.82 2.16 -1.01
CA VAL A 135 -14.75 1.79 -2.43
C VAL A 135 -16.12 1.42 -3.00
N GLN A 136 -16.98 0.75 -2.23
CA GLN A 136 -18.34 0.43 -2.67
C GLN A 136 -19.21 1.68 -2.82
N ARG A 137 -19.10 2.65 -1.90
CA ARG A 137 -19.81 3.92 -2.00
C ARG A 137 -19.37 4.72 -3.23
N GLU A 138 -18.07 4.80 -3.49
CA GLU A 138 -17.53 5.46 -4.69
C GLU A 138 -18.05 4.84 -5.99
N LYS A 139 -18.15 3.50 -6.04
CA LYS A 139 -18.72 2.77 -7.18
C LYS A 139 -20.22 2.99 -7.34
N GLY A 140 -20.98 3.04 -6.23
CA GLY A 140 -22.42 3.33 -6.24
C GLY A 140 -22.73 4.74 -6.75
N LEU A 141 -22.01 5.75 -6.25
CA LEU A 141 -22.15 7.13 -6.74
C LEU A 141 -21.73 7.30 -8.21
N SER A 142 -20.73 6.54 -8.67
CA SER A 142 -20.27 6.61 -10.07
C SER A 142 -21.24 5.90 -11.04
N ALA A 143 -22.00 4.91 -10.57
CA ALA A 143 -23.03 4.24 -11.36
C ALA A 143 -24.28 5.13 -11.54
N GLU A 144 -24.62 5.94 -10.53
CA GLU A 144 -25.73 6.90 -10.60
C GLU A 144 -25.39 8.15 -11.45
N LYS A 145 -24.10 8.49 -11.58
CA LYS A 145 -23.60 9.60 -12.41
C LYS A 145 -23.39 9.29 -13.91
N LYS A 146 -23.94 8.20 -14.45
CA LYS A 146 -23.97 7.99 -15.93
C LYS A 146 -25.29 8.53 -16.53
N PRO A 147 -25.39 9.81 -16.92
CA PRO A 147 -26.41 10.20 -17.88
C PRO A 147 -25.95 9.82 -19.29
N MET A 148 -26.90 9.26 -20.02
CA MET A 148 -26.96 9.23 -21.47
C MET A 148 -26.61 10.61 -22.07
N LYS A 149 -25.48 10.72 -22.78
CA LYS A 149 -25.27 11.77 -23.79
C LYS A 149 -24.27 11.29 -24.84
N SER A 150 -24.81 10.77 -25.95
CA SER A 150 -24.14 10.68 -27.24
C SER A 150 -23.99 12.09 -27.84
N GLU A 151 -22.81 12.34 -28.42
CA GLU A 151 -22.42 13.33 -29.44
C GLU A 151 -23.07 14.73 -29.42
N GLU A 152 -22.26 15.78 -29.16
CA GLU A 152 -21.62 16.58 -30.23
C GLU A 152 -20.92 17.82 -29.62
N LYS A 153 -19.71 18.09 -30.13
CA LYS A 153 -19.06 19.40 -30.32
C LYS A 153 -18.48 20.22 -29.14
N ILE A 154 -17.16 20.41 -29.33
CA ILE A 154 -16.43 21.68 -29.36
C ILE A 154 -16.02 22.28 -28.02
N LYS A 155 -14.69 22.21 -27.81
CA LYS A 155 -13.75 23.22 -27.30
C LYS A 155 -14.05 23.74 -25.87
N ASP A 156 -13.10 24.00 -25.00
CA ASP A 156 -11.80 24.64 -25.17
C ASP A 156 -10.87 24.16 -24.02
N GLU A 157 -9.57 24.25 -24.32
CA GLU A 157 -8.52 24.69 -23.39
C GLU A 157 -8.12 23.79 -22.20
N ASP A 158 -7.07 23.02 -22.52
CA ASP A 158 -5.89 22.78 -21.72
C ASP A 158 -5.44 23.96 -20.82
N VAL A 159 -4.94 23.55 -19.64
CA VAL A 159 -3.82 24.12 -18.86
C VAL A 159 -4.13 25.26 -17.88
N GLU A 160 -3.86 24.97 -16.61
CA GLU A 160 -2.96 25.81 -15.79
C GLU A 160 -2.22 24.89 -14.80
N GLU A 161 -1.05 24.42 -15.24
CA GLU A 161 0.13 24.24 -14.40
C GLU A 161 0.75 25.64 -14.18
N GLU A 162 0.97 26.01 -12.93
CA GLU A 162 1.96 27.01 -12.49
C GLU A 162 2.91 26.24 -11.55
N SER A 163 4.23 26.42 -11.53
CA SER A 163 5.22 27.15 -12.32
C SER A 163 6.58 26.62 -11.85
N ASP A 164 7.61 26.66 -12.69
CA ASP A 164 8.79 27.49 -12.42
C ASP A 164 9.90 27.35 -13.46
N ASP A 165 10.41 28.53 -13.78
CA ASP A 165 11.78 28.91 -14.11
C ASP A 165 12.28 29.07 -15.57
N GLN A 166 12.56 30.36 -15.82
CA GLN A 166 13.67 30.98 -16.53
C GLN A 166 13.57 31.13 -18.05
N GLU A 167 13.22 32.34 -18.53
CA GLU A 167 14.07 33.55 -18.67
C GLU A 167 14.92 33.49 -19.94
N SER A 168 14.47 34.20 -20.98
CA SER A 168 15.19 35.36 -21.57
C SER A 168 14.62 35.76 -22.95
N GLN A 169 14.26 37.05 -23.04
CA GLN A 169 14.50 38.00 -24.14
C GLN A 169 13.77 37.74 -25.48
N SER A 170 12.70 38.51 -25.78
CA SER A 170 12.68 39.87 -26.40
C SER A 170 13.23 39.85 -27.84
N ASP A 171 12.65 40.46 -28.88
CA ASP A 171 11.44 41.26 -29.11
C ASP A 171 11.32 41.40 -30.66
N ASP A 172 10.25 42.07 -31.09
CA ASP A 172 10.05 42.74 -32.38
C ASP A 172 9.52 41.89 -33.55
N GLU A 173 8.21 41.92 -33.85
CA GLU A 173 7.40 42.99 -34.45
C GLU A 173 7.62 43.24 -35.96
N ASP A 174 6.45 43.45 -36.58
CA ASP A 174 6.16 44.22 -37.78
C ASP A 174 6.18 43.54 -39.18
N LYS A 175 4.98 43.05 -39.56
CA LYS A 175 4.04 43.69 -40.49
C LYS A 175 4.51 44.04 -41.92
N GLN A 176 3.53 43.87 -42.80
CA GLN A 176 3.23 44.63 -44.04
C GLN A 176 3.63 44.07 -45.42
N ARG A 177 2.55 43.75 -46.16
CA ARG A 177 2.19 44.15 -47.53
C ARG A 177 3.13 43.82 -48.72
N ALA A 178 2.50 43.10 -49.65
CA ALA A 178 2.81 42.78 -51.05
C ALA A 178 3.17 43.99 -51.97
N PRO A 179 3.25 43.83 -53.31
CA PRO A 179 4.07 42.92 -54.14
C PRO A 179 4.84 43.69 -55.26
N SER A 180 5.81 43.06 -55.93
CA SER A 180 6.25 43.53 -57.27
C SER A 180 6.95 42.45 -58.11
N ASP A 181 6.26 42.09 -59.21
CA ASP A 181 6.76 41.89 -60.57
C ASP A 181 8.28 41.72 -60.83
N LYS A 182 8.66 40.57 -61.41
CA LYS A 182 9.11 40.48 -62.82
C LYS A 182 9.69 39.11 -63.20
N LYS A 183 9.13 38.58 -64.29
CA LYS A 183 9.77 37.95 -65.47
C LYS A 183 10.65 36.70 -65.34
N LYS A 184 10.30 35.78 -66.25
CA LYS A 184 11.16 34.90 -67.07
C LYS A 184 11.71 33.65 -66.35
N ASP A 185 11.83 32.48 -66.96
CA ASP A 185 11.85 32.14 -68.38
C ASP A 185 11.42 30.68 -68.61
N LYS A 186 11.25 30.36 -69.89
CA LYS A 186 10.71 29.13 -70.46
C LYS A 186 11.55 27.87 -70.22
N LYS A 187 10.85 26.75 -70.04
CA LYS A 187 10.90 25.51 -70.85
C LYS A 187 12.07 25.41 -71.86
N ASN A 188 12.96 24.42 -71.66
CA ASN A 188 13.44 23.46 -72.67
C ASN A 188 14.57 22.58 -72.09
N ILE A 189 14.28 21.29 -71.91
CA ILE A 189 14.93 20.10 -72.52
C ILE A 189 14.25 18.87 -71.90
#